data_AF-A0A4Q3ADG5-F1
#
_entry.id   AF-A0A4Q3ADG5-F1
#
_cell.length_a   1.000
_cell.length_b   1.000
_cell.length_c   1.000
_cell.angle_alpha   90.00
_cell.angle_beta   90.00
_cell.angle_gamma   90.00
#
_symmetry.space_group_name_H-M   'P 1'
#
loop_
_entity.id
_entity.type
_entity.pdbx_description
1 polymer ?
#
loop_
_entity_poly.entity_id
_entity_poly.type
_entity_poly.pdbx_seq_one_letter_code
_entity_poly.pdbx_strand_id
1 'polypeptide(L)'
;MMTVEDGIELLAAHVKRGLFVETMVDAWAAQFAANVASYSLKSKPLSTEQSRIIVKLLIRTRDYLVGVGESSTALDSLIASPSYRQTPYPSANVPREVRFLGDNLLGFRFKRNDTIVADLNELRRGLDLYLTEQWFHRGHRLWVVPVTRDTLDGIMLVISQHRFQFDETVAQYLTEASNARGQHPAFLPAPDLNVIAGTVPDNEVVAWWVRDVLGGETV
;
A
#
# COMPACT_ATOMS: atom_id res chain seq x y z
N MET A 1 -30.83 -0.25 -20.93
CA MET A 1 -30.10 0.99 -20.61
C MET A 1 -28.71 0.58 -20.17
N MET A 2 -27.67 1.19 -20.73
CA MET A 2 -26.28 0.82 -20.43
C MET A 2 -25.85 1.47 -19.11
N THR A 3 -25.15 0.72 -18.26
CA THR A 3 -24.61 1.16 -16.96
C THR A 3 -23.10 1.39 -17.03
N VAL A 4 -22.54 2.05 -16.01
CA VAL A 4 -21.08 2.26 -15.89
C VAL A 4 -20.33 0.92 -15.78
N GLU A 5 -20.93 -0.07 -15.12
CA GLU A 5 -20.44 -1.46 -15.09
C GLU A 5 -20.36 -2.09 -16.49
N ASP A 6 -21.42 -1.93 -17.30
CA ASP A 6 -21.41 -2.41 -18.68
C ASP A 6 -20.33 -1.67 -19.50
N GLY A 7 -20.11 -0.38 -19.22
CA GLY A 7 -19.06 0.43 -19.83
C GLY A 7 -17.65 -0.06 -19.56
N ILE A 8 -17.33 -0.44 -18.32
CA ILE A 8 -16.00 -0.96 -18.00
C ILE A 8 -15.79 -2.39 -18.52
N GLU A 9 -16.84 -3.20 -18.55
CA GLU A 9 -16.84 -4.53 -19.17
C GLU A 9 -16.60 -4.44 -20.69
N LEU A 10 -17.26 -3.47 -21.35
CA LEU A 10 -17.04 -3.14 -22.76
C LEU A 10 -15.59 -2.71 -23.03
N LEU A 11 -15.07 -1.75 -22.27
CA LEU A 11 -13.68 -1.28 -22.40
C LEU A 11 -12.70 -2.45 -22.26
N ALA A 12 -12.89 -3.32 -21.27
CA ALA A 12 -12.03 -4.48 -21.05
C ALA A 12 -12.08 -5.50 -22.21
N ALA A 13 -13.25 -5.68 -22.84
CA ALA A 13 -13.36 -6.53 -24.03
C ALA A 13 -12.51 -5.97 -25.20
N HIS A 14 -12.49 -4.64 -25.35
CA HIS A 14 -11.71 -3.97 -26.40
C HIS A 14 -10.23 -3.78 -26.06
N VAL A 15 -9.81 -3.88 -24.79
CA VAL A 15 -8.39 -3.99 -24.40
C VAL A 15 -7.73 -5.16 -25.14
N LYS A 16 -8.39 -6.33 -25.16
CA LYS A 16 -7.89 -7.54 -25.84
C LYS A 16 -7.82 -7.38 -27.37
N ARG A 17 -8.51 -6.38 -27.92
CA ARG A 17 -8.54 -6.04 -29.35
C ARG A 17 -7.59 -4.88 -29.69
N GLY A 18 -6.72 -4.48 -28.76
CA GLY A 18 -5.70 -3.47 -29.01
C GLY A 18 -6.10 -2.02 -28.72
N LEU A 19 -7.31 -1.73 -28.21
CA LEU A 19 -7.77 -0.34 -27.99
C LEU A 19 -6.75 0.53 -27.24
N PHE A 20 -6.26 0.05 -26.09
CA PHE A 20 -5.30 0.80 -25.27
C PHE A 20 -3.84 0.37 -25.48
N VAL A 21 -3.59 -0.66 -26.28
CA VAL A 21 -2.23 -1.17 -26.53
C VAL A 21 -1.68 -0.62 -27.84
N GLU A 22 -2.51 -0.60 -28.88
CA GLU A 22 -2.14 -0.26 -30.25
C GLU A 22 -2.75 1.08 -30.67
N THR A 23 -4.04 1.29 -30.43
CA THR A 23 -4.74 2.49 -30.94
C THR A 23 -4.42 3.74 -30.12
N MET A 24 -4.56 3.66 -28.80
CA MET A 24 -4.38 4.82 -27.92
C MET A 24 -3.06 4.85 -27.15
N VAL A 25 -2.35 3.71 -27.12
CA VAL A 25 -1.07 3.51 -26.40
C VAL A 25 -1.11 4.07 -24.98
N ASP A 26 -1.93 3.46 -24.12
CA ASP A 26 -2.12 3.84 -22.72
C ASP A 26 -2.15 2.59 -21.83
N ALA A 27 -0.95 2.15 -21.40
CA ALA A 27 -0.77 0.95 -20.60
C ALA A 27 -1.53 1.01 -19.26
N TRP A 28 -1.66 2.21 -18.67
CA TRP A 28 -2.39 2.40 -17.43
C TRP A 28 -3.89 2.17 -17.65
N ALA A 29 -4.47 2.75 -18.70
CA ALA A 29 -5.89 2.56 -19.03
C ALA A 29 -6.20 1.09 -19.35
N ALA A 30 -5.29 0.40 -20.05
CA ALA A 30 -5.39 -1.03 -20.32
C ALA A 30 -5.48 -1.85 -19.02
N GLN A 31 -4.54 -1.61 -18.10
CA GLN A 31 -4.49 -2.33 -16.82
C GLN A 31 -5.69 -1.98 -15.92
N PHE A 32 -6.08 -0.70 -15.88
CA PHE A 32 -7.25 -0.25 -15.14
C PHE A 32 -8.53 -0.95 -15.64
N ALA A 33 -8.77 -0.96 -16.95
CA ALA A 33 -9.97 -1.56 -17.52
C ALA A 33 -10.04 -3.06 -17.23
N ALA A 34 -8.95 -3.80 -17.44
CA ALA A 34 -8.88 -5.23 -17.15
C ALA A 34 -9.14 -5.54 -15.65
N ASN A 35 -8.50 -4.78 -14.75
CA ASN A 35 -8.63 -4.98 -13.32
C ASN A 35 -10.05 -4.66 -12.83
N VAL A 36 -10.57 -3.48 -13.18
CA VAL A 36 -11.88 -3.01 -12.68
C VAL A 36 -13.03 -3.84 -13.24
N ALA A 37 -12.97 -4.25 -14.51
CA ALA A 37 -13.97 -5.15 -15.09
C ALA A 37 -14.05 -6.49 -14.33
N SER A 38 -12.92 -7.03 -13.86
CA SER A 38 -12.92 -8.27 -13.07
C SER A 38 -13.70 -8.17 -11.74
N TYR A 39 -13.77 -6.96 -11.15
CA TYR A 39 -14.58 -6.70 -9.96
C TYR A 39 -16.07 -6.53 -10.32
N SER A 40 -16.36 -5.81 -11.42
CA SER A 40 -17.73 -5.62 -11.94
C SER A 40 -18.41 -6.95 -12.27
N LEU A 41 -17.69 -7.85 -12.96
CA LEU A 41 -18.18 -9.18 -13.32
C LEU A 41 -18.48 -10.07 -12.10
N LYS A 42 -17.91 -9.75 -10.94
CA LYS A 42 -18.19 -10.42 -9.66
C LYS A 42 -19.31 -9.74 -8.87
N SER A 43 -20.07 -8.85 -9.51
CA SER A 43 -21.16 -8.08 -8.92
C SER A 43 -20.75 -7.28 -7.68
N LYS A 44 -19.51 -6.78 -7.67
CA LYS A 44 -19.03 -5.88 -6.61
C LYS A 44 -19.32 -4.42 -6.99
N PRO A 45 -19.73 -3.57 -6.04
CA PRO A 45 -20.01 -2.17 -6.35
C PRO A 45 -18.71 -1.45 -6.73
N LEU A 46 -18.83 -0.48 -7.63
CA LEU A 46 -17.73 0.41 -8.00
C LEU A 46 -17.57 1.52 -6.97
N SER A 47 -16.35 2.05 -6.81
CA SER A 47 -16.17 3.28 -6.05
C SER A 47 -16.55 4.50 -6.90
N THR A 48 -16.92 5.61 -6.24
CA THR A 48 -17.21 6.88 -6.93
C THR A 48 -16.09 7.32 -7.87
N GLU A 49 -14.83 7.08 -7.49
CA GLU A 49 -13.69 7.41 -8.36
C GLU A 49 -13.48 6.43 -9.51
N GLN A 50 -13.72 5.13 -9.28
CA GLN A 50 -13.68 4.16 -10.38
C GLN A 50 -14.72 4.55 -11.42
N SER A 51 -15.95 4.84 -10.99
CA SER A 51 -17.02 5.31 -11.86
C SER A 51 -16.63 6.55 -12.66
N ARG A 52 -16.06 7.57 -12.01
CA ARG A 52 -15.62 8.79 -12.70
C ARG A 52 -14.53 8.52 -13.74
N ILE A 53 -13.56 7.66 -13.41
CA ILE A 53 -12.49 7.29 -14.35
C ILE A 53 -13.07 6.52 -15.55
N ILE A 54 -14.00 5.59 -15.32
CA ILE A 54 -14.65 4.82 -16.39
C ILE A 54 -15.35 5.75 -17.37
N VAL A 55 -16.16 6.70 -16.88
CA VAL A 55 -16.85 7.67 -17.74
C VAL A 55 -15.85 8.51 -18.55
N LYS A 56 -14.75 8.95 -17.94
CA LYS A 56 -13.68 9.68 -18.66
C LYS A 56 -13.04 8.83 -19.75
N LEU A 57 -12.79 7.55 -19.48
CA LEU A 57 -12.24 6.64 -20.48
C LEU A 57 -13.23 6.45 -21.63
N LEU A 58 -14.53 6.25 -21.34
CA LEU A 58 -15.57 6.13 -22.36
C LEU A 58 -15.67 7.36 -23.25
N ILE A 59 -15.58 8.58 -22.69
CA ILE A 59 -15.53 9.83 -23.47
C ILE A 59 -14.34 9.81 -24.43
N ARG A 60 -13.16 9.44 -23.93
CA ARG A 60 -11.91 9.45 -24.71
C ARG A 60 -11.88 8.38 -25.79
N THR A 61 -12.51 7.23 -25.57
CA THR A 61 -12.54 6.08 -26.49
C THR A 61 -13.78 6.03 -27.36
N ARG A 62 -14.71 6.99 -27.20
CA ARG A 62 -16.05 6.94 -27.78
C ARG A 62 -16.03 6.70 -29.29
N ASP A 63 -15.28 7.52 -30.03
CA ASP A 63 -15.29 7.47 -31.49
C ASP A 63 -14.70 6.16 -32.02
N TYR A 64 -13.70 5.61 -31.33
CA TYR A 64 -13.21 4.26 -31.61
C TYR A 64 -14.31 3.22 -31.39
N LEU A 65 -14.98 3.24 -30.24
CA LEU A 65 -16.02 2.26 -29.88
C LEU A 65 -17.17 2.29 -30.91
N VAL A 66 -17.61 3.48 -31.30
CA VAL A 66 -18.60 3.66 -32.37
C VAL A 66 -18.07 3.14 -33.71
N GLY A 67 -16.81 3.44 -34.04
CA GLY A 67 -16.17 2.97 -35.28
C GLY A 67 -16.08 1.44 -35.39
N VAL A 68 -16.02 0.72 -34.27
CA VAL A 68 -16.01 -0.76 -34.23
C VAL A 68 -17.41 -1.38 -34.04
N GLY A 69 -18.46 -0.58 -34.14
CA GLY A 69 -19.86 -1.04 -34.19
C GLY A 69 -20.67 -0.93 -32.89
N GLU A 70 -20.13 -0.30 -31.84
CA GLU A 70 -20.88 -0.07 -30.60
C GLU A 70 -21.95 1.01 -30.78
N SER A 71 -23.05 0.91 -30.02
CA SER A 71 -24.16 1.86 -30.11
C SER A 71 -23.78 3.25 -29.61
N SER A 72 -23.72 4.23 -30.51
CA SER A 72 -23.48 5.64 -30.17
C SER A 72 -24.52 6.18 -29.20
N THR A 73 -25.80 5.89 -29.43
CA THR A 73 -26.91 6.34 -28.55
C THR A 73 -26.77 5.81 -27.13
N ALA A 74 -26.36 4.55 -26.97
CA ALA A 74 -26.17 3.95 -25.65
C ALA A 74 -24.98 4.59 -24.90
N LEU A 75 -23.85 4.78 -25.61
CA LEU A 75 -22.65 5.43 -25.06
C LEU A 75 -22.93 6.88 -24.67
N ASP A 76 -23.58 7.65 -25.55
CA ASP A 76 -23.92 9.06 -25.32
C ASP A 76 -24.84 9.22 -24.11
N SER A 77 -25.84 8.34 -23.99
CA SER A 77 -26.76 8.35 -22.86
C SER A 77 -26.03 8.07 -21.55
N LEU A 78 -25.13 7.08 -21.55
CA LEU A 78 -24.34 6.72 -20.37
C LEU A 78 -23.35 7.84 -19.97
N ILE A 79 -22.71 8.47 -20.95
CA ILE A 79 -21.76 9.58 -20.72
C ILE A 79 -22.49 10.80 -20.15
N ALA A 80 -23.64 11.16 -20.72
CA ALA A 80 -24.41 12.32 -20.31
C ALA A 80 -25.09 12.12 -18.94
N SER A 81 -25.61 10.93 -18.68
CA SER A 81 -26.30 10.59 -17.44
C SER A 81 -25.88 9.19 -16.94
N PRO A 82 -24.76 9.11 -16.19
CA PRO A 82 -24.24 7.83 -15.72
C PRO A 82 -25.25 7.09 -14.84
N SER A 83 -25.63 5.89 -15.28
CA SER A 83 -26.47 4.96 -14.53
C SER A 83 -25.63 3.80 -14.01
N TYR A 84 -26.04 3.18 -12.91
CA TYR A 84 -25.25 2.18 -12.21
C TYR A 84 -26.09 0.93 -11.94
N ARG A 85 -25.46 -0.25 -12.08
CA ARG A 85 -26.07 -1.53 -11.68
C ARG A 85 -26.17 -1.60 -10.16
N GLN A 86 -25.20 -1.05 -9.44
CA GLN A 86 -25.17 -0.96 -7.98
C GLN A 86 -24.76 0.44 -7.54
N THR A 87 -25.30 0.95 -6.43
CA THR A 87 -24.94 2.27 -5.90
C THR A 87 -23.42 2.35 -5.64
N PRO A 88 -22.69 3.30 -6.26
CA PRO A 88 -21.27 3.44 -6.02
C PRO A 88 -20.99 3.80 -4.56
N TYR A 89 -19.94 3.21 -3.99
CA TYR A 89 -19.52 3.56 -2.63
C TYR A 89 -18.50 4.70 -2.67
N PRO A 90 -18.46 5.59 -1.65
CA PRO A 90 -17.47 6.65 -1.59
C PRO A 90 -16.06 6.08 -1.64
N SER A 91 -15.22 6.56 -2.56
CA SER A 91 -13.80 6.24 -2.54
C SER A 91 -13.19 6.80 -1.25
N ALA A 92 -12.91 5.93 -0.28
CA ALA A 92 -12.14 6.33 0.90
C ALA A 92 -10.77 6.84 0.46
N ASN A 93 -10.43 8.08 0.80
CA ASN A 93 -9.06 8.56 0.68
C ASN A 93 -8.24 7.86 1.77
N VAL A 94 -7.54 6.79 1.40
CA VAL A 94 -6.60 6.12 2.31
C VAL A 94 -5.25 6.79 2.09
N PRO A 95 -4.77 7.60 3.05
CA PRO A 95 -3.45 8.22 2.94
C PRO A 95 -2.38 7.14 2.85
N ARG A 96 -1.26 7.47 2.21
CA ARG A 96 -0.03 6.68 2.33
C ARG A 96 0.68 7.15 3.59
N GLU A 97 0.45 6.45 4.69
CA GLU A 97 1.04 6.78 5.99
C GLU A 97 1.81 5.59 6.57
N VAL A 98 2.89 5.90 7.27
CA VAL A 98 3.63 4.95 8.12
C VAL A 98 3.54 5.43 9.56
N ARG A 99 3.29 4.50 10.47
CA ARG A 99 3.24 4.76 11.91
C ARG A 99 4.05 3.75 12.69
N PHE A 100 4.65 4.19 13.78
CA PHE A 100 5.28 3.31 14.76
C PHE A 100 4.21 2.63 15.60
N LEU A 101 4.29 1.30 15.73
CA LEU A 101 3.32 0.49 16.45
C LEU A 101 3.85 -0.04 17.79
N GLY A 102 5.13 0.22 18.11
CA GLY A 102 5.84 -0.41 19.23
C GLY A 102 6.56 -1.69 18.81
N ASP A 103 7.40 -2.23 19.69
CA ASP A 103 8.06 -3.55 19.55
C ASP A 103 8.78 -3.77 18.21
N ASN A 104 9.46 -2.73 17.72
CA ASN A 104 10.12 -2.72 16.41
C ASN A 104 9.17 -2.95 15.21
N LEU A 105 7.90 -2.56 15.31
CA LEU A 105 6.92 -2.71 14.23
C LEU A 105 6.55 -1.35 13.62
N LEU A 106 6.52 -1.31 12.28
CA LEU A 106 5.97 -0.20 11.51
C LEU A 106 4.69 -0.62 10.77
N GLY A 107 3.66 0.20 10.89
CA GLY A 107 2.40 0.06 10.20
C GLY A 107 2.34 0.90 8.93
N PHE A 108 2.25 0.27 7.77
CA PHE A 108 2.05 0.88 6.46
C PHE A 108 0.58 0.84 6.06
N ARG A 109 -0.03 2.01 5.92
CA ARG A 109 -1.40 2.15 5.44
C ARG A 109 -1.39 2.83 4.09
N PHE A 110 -2.07 2.23 3.11
CA PHE A 110 -2.21 2.78 1.78
C PHE A 110 -3.38 2.12 1.04
N LYS A 111 -3.94 2.81 0.04
CA LYS A 111 -4.85 2.17 -0.92
C LYS A 111 -4.07 1.13 -1.73
N ARG A 112 -4.61 -0.09 -1.87
CA ARG A 112 -3.93 -1.22 -2.55
C ARG A 112 -3.23 -0.76 -3.83
N ASN A 113 -1.93 -1.00 -3.87
CA ASN A 113 -1.03 -0.75 -4.98
C ASN A 113 -0.12 -1.98 -5.09
N ASP A 114 -0.18 -2.69 -6.21
CA ASP A 114 0.50 -3.99 -6.33
C ASP A 114 2.04 -3.83 -6.35
N THR A 115 2.58 -2.68 -6.78
CA THR A 115 4.01 -2.36 -6.69
C THR A 115 4.45 -2.21 -5.23
N ILE A 116 3.75 -1.39 -4.44
CA ILE A 116 4.04 -1.24 -3.00
C ILE A 116 3.94 -2.59 -2.29
N VAL A 117 2.92 -3.39 -2.62
CA VAL A 117 2.76 -4.72 -2.04
C VAL A 117 3.91 -5.65 -2.43
N ALA A 118 4.41 -5.59 -3.65
CA ALA A 118 5.56 -6.37 -4.08
C ALA A 118 6.82 -5.97 -3.30
N ASP A 119 7.11 -4.67 -3.19
CA ASP A 119 8.26 -4.15 -2.46
C ASP A 119 8.20 -4.51 -0.98
N LEU A 120 7.03 -4.36 -0.34
CA LEU A 120 6.83 -4.81 1.04
C LEU A 120 7.02 -6.32 1.18
N ASN A 121 6.55 -7.14 0.23
CA ASN A 121 6.80 -8.59 0.29
C ASN A 121 8.26 -8.96 0.04
N GLU A 122 9.04 -8.13 -0.63
CA GLU A 122 10.47 -8.36 -0.82
C GLU A 122 11.23 -8.22 0.50
N LEU A 123 10.84 -7.29 1.37
CA LEU A 123 11.39 -7.14 2.73
C LEU A 123 11.24 -8.42 3.57
N ARG A 124 10.31 -9.30 3.22
CA ARG A 124 10.10 -10.58 3.89
C ARG A 124 11.10 -11.65 3.47
N ARG A 125 11.70 -11.54 2.29
CA ARG A 125 12.62 -12.57 1.76
C ARG A 125 13.90 -12.59 2.59
N GLY A 126 13.96 -13.47 3.58
CA GLY A 126 15.12 -13.64 4.46
C GLY A 126 14.78 -13.57 5.95
N LEU A 127 13.56 -13.18 6.33
CA LEU A 127 13.12 -13.17 7.72
C LEU A 127 12.67 -14.57 8.18
N ASP A 128 13.02 -14.90 9.43
CA ASP A 128 12.62 -16.16 10.07
C ASP A 128 11.09 -16.32 10.13
N LEU A 129 10.63 -17.57 10.01
CA LEU A 129 9.22 -17.94 9.87
C LEU A 129 8.29 -17.37 10.96
N TYR A 130 8.81 -17.11 12.16
CA TYR A 130 8.02 -16.59 13.30
C TYR A 130 7.53 -15.14 13.10
N LEU A 131 8.17 -14.34 12.26
CA LEU A 131 7.74 -12.96 11.97
C LEU A 131 6.71 -12.87 10.82
N THR A 132 6.37 -13.99 10.20
CA THR A 132 5.60 -14.00 8.95
C THR A 132 4.07 -13.89 9.10
N GLU A 133 3.54 -14.13 10.30
CA GLU A 133 2.09 -14.08 10.56
C GLU A 133 1.54 -12.66 10.66
N GLN A 134 2.38 -11.67 10.97
CA GLN A 134 1.96 -10.31 11.29
C GLN A 134 1.96 -9.36 10.08
N TRP A 135 1.90 -9.82 8.82
CA TRP A 135 2.22 -8.94 7.69
C TRP A 135 1.07 -8.06 7.17
N PHE A 136 -0.16 -8.58 7.12
CA PHE A 136 -1.33 -7.78 6.72
C PHE A 136 -2.51 -8.00 7.65
N HIS A 137 -2.79 -6.98 8.47
CA HIS A 137 -3.90 -7.00 9.40
C HIS A 137 -5.22 -6.65 8.71
N ARG A 138 -6.00 -7.67 8.32
CA ARG A 138 -7.25 -7.49 7.55
C ARG A 138 -8.26 -6.55 8.21
N GLY A 139 -8.38 -6.61 9.54
CA GLY A 139 -9.33 -5.79 10.30
C GLY A 139 -9.00 -4.29 10.26
N HIS A 140 -7.72 -3.95 10.18
CA HIS A 140 -7.25 -2.55 10.14
C HIS A 140 -6.76 -2.12 8.75
N ARG A 141 -6.73 -3.05 7.79
CA ARG A 141 -6.20 -2.87 6.43
C ARG A 141 -4.81 -2.22 6.44
N LEU A 142 -3.96 -2.73 7.32
CA LEU A 142 -2.62 -2.23 7.60
C LEU A 142 -1.62 -3.32 7.27
N TRP A 143 -0.52 -2.96 6.62
CA TRP A 143 0.64 -3.83 6.50
C TRP A 143 1.54 -3.58 7.69
N VAL A 144 1.96 -4.62 8.40
CA VAL A 144 2.84 -4.48 9.57
C VAL A 144 4.16 -5.13 9.22
N VAL A 145 5.23 -4.35 9.39
CA VAL A 145 6.57 -4.68 8.94
C VAL A 145 7.50 -4.58 10.14
N PRO A 146 8.19 -5.65 10.52
CA PRO A 146 9.20 -5.60 11.56
C PRO A 146 10.44 -4.89 11.04
N VAL A 147 10.94 -3.98 11.86
CA VAL A 147 12.21 -3.30 11.68
C VAL A 147 13.29 -4.17 12.31
N THR A 148 14.19 -4.62 11.46
CA THR A 148 15.33 -5.44 11.80
C THR A 148 16.52 -4.87 11.05
N ARG A 149 17.73 -5.33 11.37
CA ARG A 149 18.94 -4.98 10.63
C ARG A 149 18.79 -5.23 9.12
N ASP A 150 18.09 -6.30 8.74
CA ASP A 150 17.96 -6.72 7.34
C ASP A 150 16.84 -5.96 6.61
N THR A 151 15.83 -5.46 7.33
CA THR A 151 14.69 -4.75 6.73
C THR A 151 14.82 -3.23 6.74
N LEU A 152 15.65 -2.65 7.61
CA LEU A 152 15.72 -1.21 7.83
C LEU A 152 15.96 -0.40 6.54
N ASP A 153 16.97 -0.77 5.75
CA ASP A 153 17.28 -0.07 4.49
C ASP A 153 16.13 -0.16 3.49
N GLY A 154 15.54 -1.35 3.35
CA GLY A 154 14.43 -1.58 2.45
C GLY A 154 13.17 -0.82 2.89
N ILE A 155 12.91 -0.71 4.20
CA ILE A 155 11.83 0.09 4.77
C ILE A 155 12.00 1.57 4.40
N MET A 156 13.18 2.14 4.64
CA MET A 156 13.48 3.54 4.29
C MET A 156 13.36 3.79 2.79
N LEU A 157 13.76 2.80 1.98
CA LEU A 157 13.62 2.86 0.53
C LEU A 157 12.14 2.86 0.10
N VAL A 158 11.31 1.96 0.64
CA VAL A 158 9.87 1.92 0.34
C VAL A 158 9.20 3.24 0.73
N ILE A 159 9.52 3.77 1.92
CA ILE A 159 8.97 5.05 2.41
C ILE A 159 9.28 6.18 1.42
N SER A 160 10.56 6.31 1.03
CA SER A 160 11.00 7.40 0.15
C SER A 160 10.48 7.26 -1.28
N GLN A 161 10.57 6.06 -1.88
CA GLN A 161 10.14 5.80 -3.26
C GLN A 161 8.63 6.02 -3.45
N HIS A 162 7.82 5.55 -2.49
CA HIS A 162 6.36 5.63 -2.59
C HIS A 162 5.77 6.86 -1.92
N ARG A 163 6.64 7.74 -1.39
CA ARG A 163 6.30 9.00 -0.74
C ARG A 163 5.30 8.81 0.41
N PHE A 164 5.59 7.86 1.28
CA PHE A 164 4.81 7.69 2.50
C PHE A 164 5.03 8.89 3.42
N GLN A 165 3.93 9.36 4.01
CA GLN A 165 3.97 10.33 5.09
C GLN A 165 4.24 9.59 6.40
N PHE A 166 5.03 10.19 7.29
CA PHE A 166 5.30 9.65 8.62
C PHE A 166 5.54 10.81 9.58
N ASP A 167 5.33 10.56 10.87
CA ASP A 167 5.49 11.54 11.93
C ASP A 167 6.92 11.58 12.49
N GLU A 168 7.15 12.50 13.43
CA GLU A 168 8.44 12.68 14.10
C GLU A 168 8.85 11.41 14.86
N THR A 169 7.89 10.66 15.43
CA THR A 169 8.17 9.41 16.14
C THR A 169 8.77 8.36 15.21
N VAL A 170 8.21 8.16 14.02
CA VAL A 170 8.80 7.24 13.02
C VAL A 170 10.16 7.74 12.56
N ALA A 171 10.32 9.06 12.36
CA ALA A 171 11.60 9.64 11.94
C ALA A 171 12.71 9.41 12.97
N GLN A 172 12.40 9.67 14.25
CA GLN A 172 13.31 9.45 15.36
C GLN A 172 13.68 7.97 15.48
N TYR A 173 12.69 7.08 15.49
CA TYR A 173 12.91 5.63 15.61
C TYR A 173 13.80 5.08 14.48
N LEU A 174 13.53 5.45 13.22
CA LEU A 174 14.35 5.03 12.09
C LEU A 174 15.77 5.59 12.15
N THR A 175 15.95 6.81 12.67
CA THR A 175 17.25 7.42 12.88
C THR A 175 18.04 6.68 13.95
N GLU A 176 17.40 6.36 15.08
CA GLU A 176 18.00 5.58 16.18
C GLU A 176 18.41 4.18 15.70
N ALA A 177 17.52 3.46 15.01
CA ALA A 177 17.81 2.16 14.42
C ALA A 177 18.96 2.23 13.38
N SER A 178 19.03 3.31 12.61
CA SER A 178 20.14 3.52 11.67
C SER A 178 21.46 3.77 12.37
N ASN A 179 21.47 4.54 13.48
CA ASN A 179 22.67 4.87 14.24
C ASN A 179 23.20 3.68 15.05
N ALA A 180 22.31 2.80 15.49
CA ALA A 180 22.63 1.57 16.21
C ALA A 180 23.25 0.47 15.31
N ARG A 181 23.24 0.65 13.98
CA ARG A 181 23.71 -0.34 13.02
C ARG A 181 25.15 -0.78 13.28
N GLY A 182 25.33 -2.10 13.44
CA GLY A 182 26.65 -2.71 13.62
C GLY A 182 27.26 -2.50 15.01
N GLN A 183 26.52 -1.89 15.94
CA GLN A 183 26.90 -1.84 17.33
C GLN A 183 26.53 -3.17 18.01
N HIS A 184 27.42 -3.68 18.85
CA HIS A 184 27.12 -4.82 19.69
C HIS A 184 26.60 -4.34 21.04
N PRO A 185 25.67 -5.08 21.67
CA PRO A 185 25.31 -4.80 23.04
C PRO A 185 26.55 -4.84 23.92
N ALA A 186 26.78 -3.75 24.64
CA ALA A 186 27.94 -3.60 25.50
C ALA A 186 27.47 -3.32 26.93
N PHE A 187 27.86 -4.16 27.87
CA PHE A 187 27.58 -3.96 29.29
C PHE A 187 28.90 -3.72 30.00
N LEU A 188 29.09 -2.49 30.47
CA LEU A 188 30.28 -2.07 31.20
C LEU A 188 29.92 -1.80 32.66
N PRO A 189 30.65 -2.38 33.63
CA PRO A 189 30.48 -1.99 35.02
C PRO A 189 30.90 -0.53 35.20
N ALA A 190 30.03 0.28 35.82
CA ALA A 190 30.30 1.66 36.23
C ALA A 190 30.41 1.69 37.77
N PRO A 191 31.56 1.25 38.33
CA PRO A 191 31.71 1.06 39.78
C PRO A 191 31.50 2.35 40.57
N ASP A 192 31.80 3.51 39.99
CA ASP A 192 31.64 4.82 40.62
C ASP A 192 30.16 5.20 40.86
N LEU A 193 29.25 4.60 40.09
CA LEU A 193 27.81 4.78 40.19
C LEU A 193 27.10 3.55 40.78
N ASN A 194 27.84 2.48 41.05
CA ASN A 194 27.32 1.17 41.46
C ASN A 194 26.24 0.61 40.51
N VAL A 195 26.40 0.84 39.19
CA VAL A 195 25.49 0.36 38.15
C VAL A 195 26.24 -0.39 37.03
N ILE A 196 25.49 -1.13 36.20
CA ILE A 196 26.00 -1.67 34.93
C ILE A 196 25.47 -0.76 33.81
N ALA A 197 26.36 -0.04 33.15
CA ALA A 197 26.01 0.76 31.98
C ALA A 197 25.89 -0.18 30.77
N GLY A 198 24.67 -0.36 30.27
CA GLY A 198 24.37 -1.19 29.10
C GLY A 198 24.01 -0.35 27.89
N THR A 199 24.63 -0.60 26.75
CA THR A 199 24.12 -0.17 25.44
C THR A 199 23.43 -1.36 24.80
N VAL A 200 22.13 -1.25 24.50
CA VAL A 200 21.36 -2.30 23.83
C VAL A 200 20.89 -1.77 22.48
N PRO A 201 21.70 -1.90 21.42
CA PRO A 201 21.27 -1.55 20.07
C PRO A 201 20.24 -2.57 19.56
N ASP A 202 19.22 -2.07 18.86
CA ASP A 202 18.32 -2.85 18.00
C ASP A 202 17.49 -3.97 18.66
N ASN A 203 17.11 -3.84 19.94
CA ASN A 203 16.26 -4.85 20.58
C ASN A 203 15.35 -4.27 21.69
N GLU A 204 14.12 -3.90 21.32
CA GLU A 204 13.12 -3.34 22.27
C GLU A 204 12.74 -4.35 23.36
N VAL A 205 12.77 -5.66 23.08
CA VAL A 205 12.49 -6.70 24.09
C VAL A 205 13.58 -6.72 25.16
N VAL A 206 14.86 -6.59 24.76
CA VAL A 206 15.98 -6.51 25.69
C VAL A 206 15.99 -5.16 26.40
N ALA A 207 15.67 -4.06 25.72
CA ALA A 207 15.52 -2.75 26.34
C ALA A 207 14.39 -2.75 27.40
N TRP A 208 13.25 -3.39 27.09
CA TRP A 208 12.14 -3.61 28.03
C TRP A 208 12.58 -4.46 29.22
N TRP A 209 13.28 -5.58 29.01
CA TRP A 209 13.84 -6.38 30.11
C TRP A 209 14.80 -5.57 30.99
N VAL A 210 15.66 -4.76 30.38
CA VAL A 210 16.61 -3.91 31.11
C VAL A 210 15.88 -2.87 31.97
N ARG A 211 14.82 -2.24 31.46
CA ARG A 211 14.03 -1.27 32.21
C ARG A 211 13.19 -1.92 33.31
N ASP A 212 12.36 -2.88 32.93
CA ASP A 212 11.23 -3.31 33.75
C ASP A 212 11.51 -4.55 34.60
N VAL A 213 12.51 -5.36 34.23
CA VAL A 213 12.89 -6.58 34.99
C VAL A 213 14.17 -6.35 35.79
N LEU A 214 15.16 -5.70 35.18
CA LEU A 214 16.46 -5.43 35.82
C LEU A 214 16.48 -4.10 36.60
N GLY A 215 15.42 -3.29 36.49
CA GLY A 215 15.30 -2.00 37.20
C GLY A 215 16.26 -0.93 36.69
N GLY A 216 16.72 -1.04 35.45
CA GLY A 216 17.60 -0.06 34.82
C GLY A 216 16.85 1.18 34.35
N GLU A 217 17.52 2.33 34.33
CA GLU A 217 17.01 3.57 33.74
C GLU A 217 17.76 3.84 32.42
N THR A 218 17.03 4.15 31.34
CA THR A 218 17.62 4.59 30.07
C THR A 218 18.00 6.07 30.17
N VAL A 219 19.27 6.39 29.89
CA VAL A 219 19.81 7.76 29.83
C VAL A 219 19.98 8.18 28.38
#